data_AF-A0A451CLA0-F1
#
_entry.id   AF-A0A451CLA0-F1
#
_cell.length_a   1.000
_cell.length_b   1.000
_cell.length_c   1.000
_cell.angle_alpha   90.00
_cell.angle_beta   90.00
_cell.angle_gamma   90.00
#
_symmetry.space_group_name_H-M   'P 1'
#
loop_
_entity.id
_entity.type
_entity.pdbx_description
1 polymer ?
#
loop_
_entity_poly.entity_id
_entity_poly.type
_entity_poly.pdbx_seq_one_letter_code
_entity_poly.pdbx_strand_id
1 'polypeptide(L)'
;MLNTLVGAVYEAREGPPSEDLKQIRARFLKGLRELCETIKGAPHEKASALGSEFLNDWEAIFAMLSHPHLPLINNEAEWLLRHLVILGRITYGTRSRNETRALALLASVVETCRRQSEAVKKSPGP
;
A
#
# COMPACT_ATOMS: atom_id res chain seq x y z
N MET A 1 18.23 5.97 9.07
CA MET A 1 17.97 4.52 9.01
C MET A 1 16.85 4.17 8.01
N LEU A 2 15.61 4.67 8.14
CA LEU A 2 14.54 4.39 7.16
C LEU A 2 14.81 4.96 5.75
N ASN A 3 15.37 6.17 5.65
CA ASN A 3 15.70 6.78 4.35
C ASN A 3 16.66 5.93 3.51
N THR A 4 17.53 5.14 4.16
CA THR A 4 18.45 4.21 3.49
C THR A 4 17.72 3.03 2.87
N LEU A 5 16.64 2.55 3.52
CA LEU A 5 15.79 1.50 2.98
C LEU A 5 14.97 2.03 1.78
N VAL A 6 14.37 3.21 1.94
CA VAL A 6 13.58 3.88 0.89
C VAL A 6 14.43 4.16 -0.34
N GLY A 7 15.65 4.71 -0.16
CA GLY A 7 16.59 4.95 -1.26
C GLY A 7 16.96 3.67 -2.02
N ALA A 8 17.21 2.57 -1.31
CA ALA A 8 17.52 1.29 -1.94
C ALA A 8 16.34 0.73 -2.76
N VAL A 9 15.10 0.96 -2.34
CA VAL A 9 13.91 0.57 -3.13
C VAL A 9 13.78 1.43 -4.39
N TYR A 10 14.05 2.72 -4.31
CA TYR A 10 14.07 3.60 -5.49
C TYR A 10 15.19 3.22 -6.47
N GLU A 11 16.39 2.90 -5.99
CA GLU A 11 17.50 2.44 -6.85
C GLU A 11 17.17 1.11 -7.54
N ALA A 12 16.56 0.16 -6.81
CA ALA A 12 16.13 -1.12 -7.38
C ALA A 12 14.97 -0.99 -8.37
N ARG A 13 14.21 0.11 -8.30
CA ARG A 13 13.15 0.42 -9.26
C ARG A 13 13.70 0.94 -10.60
N GLU A 14 14.76 1.76 -10.56
CA GLU A 14 15.37 2.35 -11.76
C GLU A 14 16.43 1.43 -12.41
N GLY A 15 16.99 0.48 -11.66
CA GLY A 15 17.97 -0.50 -12.13
C GLY A 15 17.37 -1.75 -12.79
N PRO A 16 18.19 -2.59 -13.46
CA PRO A 16 17.79 -3.94 -13.86
C PRO A 16 17.33 -4.75 -12.62
N PRO A 17 16.46 -5.78 -12.76
CA PRO A 17 15.92 -6.53 -11.63
C PRO A 17 17.04 -7.22 -10.86
N SER A 18 17.62 -6.50 -9.90
CA SER A 18 18.73 -6.94 -9.08
C SER A 18 18.16 -7.59 -7.84
N GLU A 19 18.74 -8.74 -7.50
CA GLU A 19 18.76 -9.45 -6.20
C GLU A 19 17.64 -9.17 -5.19
N ASP A 20 17.12 -10.24 -4.59
CA ASP A 20 16.08 -10.19 -3.55
C ASP A 20 16.44 -9.18 -2.43
N LEU A 21 15.85 -7.98 -2.49
CA LEU A 21 16.12 -6.88 -1.56
C LEU A 21 15.81 -7.27 -0.11
N LYS A 22 14.85 -8.20 0.09
CA LYS A 22 14.57 -8.77 1.41
C LYS A 22 15.80 -9.50 1.94
N GLN A 23 16.51 -10.22 1.09
CA GLN A 23 17.70 -10.98 1.46
C GLN A 23 18.90 -10.06 1.75
N ILE A 24 19.12 -9.04 0.89
CA ILE A 24 20.16 -8.03 1.11
C ILE A 24 19.96 -7.28 2.44
N ARG A 25 18.70 -7.00 2.80
CA ARG A 25 18.35 -6.24 4.02
C ARG A 25 17.94 -7.12 5.18
N ALA A 26 18.12 -8.45 5.11
CA ALA A 26 17.65 -9.39 6.13
C ALA A 26 18.20 -9.08 7.53
N ARG A 27 19.48 -8.69 7.64
CA ARG A 27 20.08 -8.29 8.93
C ARG A 27 19.40 -7.06 9.53
N PHE A 28 19.06 -6.07 8.69
CA PHE A 28 18.37 -4.86 9.14
C PHE A 28 16.93 -5.20 9.58
N LEU A 29 16.20 -5.97 8.78
CA LEU A 29 14.84 -6.39 9.10
C LEU A 29 14.79 -7.20 10.40
N LYS A 30 15.76 -8.09 10.61
CA LYS A 30 15.89 -8.86 11.85
C LYS A 30 16.08 -7.93 13.06
N GLY A 31 17.03 -6.99 12.99
CA GLY A 31 17.28 -6.06 14.09
C GLY A 31 16.08 -5.14 14.37
N LEU A 32 15.36 -4.70 13.34
CA LEU A 32 14.13 -3.93 13.51
C LEU A 32 13.02 -4.76 14.17
N ARG A 33 12.89 -6.04 13.79
CA ARG A 33 11.91 -6.95 14.41
C ARG A 33 12.18 -7.17 15.89
N GLU A 34 13.45 -7.38 16.26
CA GLU A 34 13.89 -7.52 17.66
C GLU A 34 13.60 -6.25 18.48
N LEU A 35 13.78 -5.07 17.86
CA LEU A 35 13.42 -3.80 18.48
C LEU A 35 11.91 -3.68 18.69
N CYS A 36 11.08 -4.07 17.72
CA CYS A 36 9.63 -4.06 17.85
C CYS A 36 9.15 -5.00 18.96
N GLU A 37 9.73 -6.19 19.10
CA GLU A 37 9.42 -7.12 20.20
C GLU A 37 9.78 -6.52 21.57
N THR A 38 10.91 -5.81 21.66
CA THR A 38 11.30 -5.11 22.89
C THR A 38 10.32 -3.98 23.22
N ILE A 39 9.93 -3.19 22.22
CA ILE A 39 9.02 -2.06 22.35
C ILE A 39 7.60 -2.51 22.70
N LYS A 40 7.15 -3.65 22.18
CA LYS A 40 5.85 -4.26 22.52
C LYS A 40 5.68 -4.49 24.02
N GLY A 41 6.76 -4.79 24.74
CA GLY A 41 6.78 -4.92 26.21
C GLY A 41 7.03 -3.62 26.98
N ALA A 42 7.12 -2.46 26.30
CA ALA A 42 7.44 -1.20 26.95
C ALA A 42 6.31 -0.72 27.87
N PRO A 43 6.64 -0.04 28.98
CA PRO A 43 5.64 0.48 29.93
C PRO A 43 4.77 1.60 29.34
N HIS A 44 5.19 2.23 28.24
CA HIS A 44 4.43 3.27 27.58
C HIS A 44 3.45 2.69 26.55
N GLU A 45 2.15 2.87 26.79
CA GLU A 45 1.05 2.28 26.02
C GLU A 45 1.16 2.52 24.51
N LYS A 46 1.40 3.77 24.08
CA LYS A 46 1.52 4.07 22.63
C LYS A 46 2.74 3.42 21.98
N ALA A 47 3.82 3.23 22.75
CA ALA A 47 5.01 2.60 22.23
C ALA A 47 4.77 1.10 22.08
N SER A 48 4.19 0.47 23.11
CA SER A 48 3.77 -0.94 23.07
C SER A 48 2.78 -1.23 21.94
N ALA A 49 1.79 -0.35 21.73
CA ALA A 49 0.86 -0.42 20.61
C ALA A 49 1.58 -0.34 19.26
N LEU A 50 2.46 0.64 19.09
CA LEU A 50 3.25 0.80 17.85
C LEU A 50 4.09 -0.45 17.54
N GLY A 51 4.76 -1.02 18.55
CA GLY A 51 5.53 -2.26 18.38
C GLY A 51 4.65 -3.43 17.97
N SER A 52 3.45 -3.54 18.55
CA SER A 52 2.48 -4.57 18.20
C SER A 52 1.93 -4.42 16.78
N GLU A 53 1.57 -3.20 16.37
CA GLU A 53 1.08 -2.90 15.02
C GLU A 53 2.14 -3.24 13.96
N PHE A 54 3.39 -2.83 14.18
CA PHE A 54 4.50 -3.19 13.28
C PHE A 54 4.69 -4.70 13.13
N LEU A 55 4.55 -5.46 14.21
CA LEU A 55 4.70 -6.92 14.18
C LEU A 55 3.51 -7.61 13.51
N ASN A 56 2.29 -7.09 13.72
CA ASN A 56 1.08 -7.64 13.12
C ASN A 56 1.04 -7.41 11.60
N ASP A 57 1.44 -6.23 11.14
CA ASP A 57 1.39 -5.83 9.73
C ASP A 57 2.74 -5.95 9.02
N TRP A 58 3.68 -6.71 9.58
CA TRP A 58 5.07 -6.81 9.13
C TRP A 58 5.21 -7.08 7.63
N GLU A 59 4.51 -8.11 7.13
CA GLU A 59 4.58 -8.47 5.71
C GLU A 59 3.97 -7.39 4.80
N ALA A 60 2.93 -6.69 5.26
CA ALA A 60 2.31 -5.62 4.49
C ALA A 60 3.22 -4.39 4.41
N ILE A 61 3.84 -4.01 5.53
CA ILE A 61 4.77 -2.88 5.62
C ILE A 61 6.00 -3.09 4.72
N PHE A 62 6.53 -4.32 4.68
CA PHE A 62 7.73 -4.65 3.90
C PHE A 62 7.44 -5.32 2.54
N ALA A 63 6.19 -5.33 2.08
CA ALA A 63 5.79 -5.87 0.78
C ALA A 63 6.53 -5.20 -0.40
N MET A 64 6.90 -3.93 -0.24
CA MET A 64 7.69 -3.17 -1.22
C MET A 64 9.07 -3.78 -1.51
N LEU A 65 9.64 -4.55 -0.58
CA LEU A 65 10.93 -5.21 -0.80
C LEU A 65 10.78 -6.44 -1.72
N SER A 66 9.61 -7.08 -1.73
CA SER A 66 9.28 -8.15 -2.68
C SER A 66 8.81 -7.61 -4.03
N HIS A 67 8.25 -6.40 -4.07
CA HIS A 67 7.67 -5.80 -5.26
C HIS A 67 8.19 -4.36 -5.47
N PRO A 68 9.50 -4.18 -5.71
CA PRO A 68 10.11 -2.84 -5.81
C PRO A 68 9.62 -2.02 -7.02
N HIS A 69 9.01 -2.68 -8.00
CA HIS A 69 8.41 -2.03 -9.17
C HIS A 69 7.08 -1.32 -8.84
N LEU A 70 6.43 -1.67 -7.73
CA LEU A 70 5.19 -1.00 -7.31
C LEU A 70 5.49 0.37 -6.70
N PRO A 71 4.61 1.37 -6.88
CA PRO A 71 4.78 2.67 -6.24
C PRO A 71 4.81 2.56 -4.72
N LEU A 72 5.76 3.26 -4.09
CA LEU A 72 5.87 3.38 -2.63
C LEU A 72 4.78 4.25 -2.00
N ILE A 73 3.98 4.93 -2.82
CA ILE A 73 2.95 5.87 -2.42
C ILE A 73 1.58 5.29 -2.76
N ASN A 74 0.63 5.40 -1.83
CA ASN A 74 -0.73 4.89 -1.98
C ASN A 74 -1.66 5.82 -2.78
N ASN A 75 -1.11 6.88 -3.40
CA ASN A 75 -1.90 7.95 -4.03
C ASN A 75 -2.91 7.45 -5.05
N GLU A 76 -2.55 6.45 -5.87
CA GLU A 76 -3.47 5.90 -6.86
C GLU A 76 -4.66 5.21 -6.18
N ALA A 77 -4.41 4.36 -5.18
CA ALA A 77 -5.49 3.69 -4.46
C ALA A 77 -6.36 4.67 -3.66
N GLU A 78 -5.75 5.67 -3.00
CA GLU A 78 -6.50 6.71 -2.30
C GLU A 78 -7.38 7.50 -3.25
N TRP A 79 -6.87 7.86 -4.43
CA TRP A 79 -7.61 8.58 -5.43
C TRP A 79 -8.80 7.76 -5.95
N LEU A 80 -8.58 6.47 -6.24
CA LEU A 80 -9.64 5.53 -6.65
C LEU A 80 -10.73 5.38 -5.58
N LEU A 81 -10.34 5.29 -4.30
CA LEU A 81 -11.27 5.10 -3.20
C LEU A 81 -11.96 6.39 -2.76
N ARG A 82 -11.38 7.56 -3.01
CA ARG A 82 -11.87 8.84 -2.50
C ARG A 82 -13.33 9.10 -2.85
N HIS A 83 -13.71 8.85 -4.09
CA HIS A 83 -15.09 9.04 -4.53
C HIS A 83 -16.06 8.09 -3.83
N LEU A 84 -15.66 6.85 -3.59
CA LEU A 84 -16.46 5.85 -2.88
C LEU A 84 -16.57 6.18 -1.38
N VAL A 85 -15.50 6.65 -0.76
CA VAL A 85 -15.49 7.08 0.64
C VAL A 85 -16.42 8.28 0.84
N ILE A 86 -16.35 9.29 -0.03
CA ILE A 86 -17.24 10.46 0.01
C ILE A 86 -18.70 10.02 -0.16
N LEU A 87 -18.96 9.16 -1.14
CA LEU A 87 -20.30 8.60 -1.37
C LEU A 87 -20.82 7.87 -0.14
N GLY A 88 -20.01 7.03 0.50
CA GLY A 88 -20.36 6.33 1.73
C GLY A 88 -20.69 7.29 2.88
N ARG A 89 -19.98 8.43 2.98
CA ARG A 89 -20.29 9.45 4.01
C ARG A 89 -21.60 10.17 3.76
N ILE A 90 -21.96 10.45 2.51
CA ILE A 90 -23.22 11.14 2.16
C ILE A 90 -24.41 10.20 2.32
N THR A 91 -24.24 8.94 1.92
CA THR A 91 -25.32 7.93 1.88
C THR A 91 -25.46 7.15 3.18
N TYR A 92 -24.54 7.35 4.14
CA TYR A 92 -24.38 6.52 5.34
C TYR A 92 -24.06 5.05 5.04
N GLY A 93 -23.41 4.80 3.90
CA GLY A 93 -22.95 3.50 3.47
C GLY A 93 -24.06 2.56 3.01
N THR A 94 -23.68 1.30 2.80
CA THR A 94 -24.59 0.22 2.38
C THR A 94 -25.02 -0.59 3.59
N ARG A 95 -26.31 -0.96 3.67
CA ARG A 95 -26.89 -1.70 4.80
C ARG A 95 -27.09 -3.19 4.52
N SER A 96 -26.91 -3.61 3.27
CA SER A 96 -26.99 -5.01 2.86
C SER A 96 -25.80 -5.43 2.00
N ARG A 97 -25.46 -6.72 2.03
CA ARG A 97 -24.40 -7.30 1.18
C ARG A 97 -24.68 -7.09 -0.32
N ASN A 98 -25.95 -7.07 -0.71
CA ASN A 98 -26.35 -6.85 -2.10
C ASN A 98 -26.08 -5.41 -2.54
N GLU A 99 -26.36 -4.42 -1.69
CA GLU A 99 -26.01 -3.02 -1.96
C GLU A 99 -24.50 -2.83 -2.05
N THR A 100 -23.72 -3.41 -1.12
CA THR A 100 -22.26 -3.34 -1.17
C THR A 100 -21.72 -3.93 -2.46
N ARG A 101 -22.26 -5.07 -2.90
CA ARG A 101 -21.86 -5.71 -4.15
C ARG A 101 -22.24 -4.86 -5.37
N ALA A 102 -23.46 -4.32 -5.40
CA ALA A 102 -23.90 -3.45 -6.48
C ALA A 102 -23.01 -2.21 -6.58
N LEU A 103 -22.69 -1.57 -5.45
CA LEU A 103 -21.79 -0.43 -5.40
C LEU A 103 -20.38 -0.78 -5.89
N ALA A 104 -19.81 -1.90 -5.47
CA ALA A 104 -18.50 -2.36 -5.92
C ALA A 104 -18.47 -2.63 -7.43
N LEU A 105 -19.51 -3.25 -7.98
CA LEU A 105 -19.63 -3.48 -9.43
C LEU A 105 -19.74 -2.18 -10.21
N LEU A 106 -20.58 -1.24 -9.75
CA LEU A 106 -20.71 0.07 -10.39
C LEU A 106 -19.38 0.83 -10.37
N ALA A 107 -18.69 0.85 -9.23
CA ALA A 107 -17.37 1.47 -9.11
C ALA A 107 -16.36 0.88 -10.11
N SER A 108 -16.32 -0.46 -10.22
CA SER A 108 -15.44 -1.16 -11.16
C SER A 108 -15.72 -0.82 -12.61
N VAL A 109 -17.01 -0.77 -13.01
CA VAL A 109 -17.41 -0.40 -14.38
C VAL A 109 -17.04 1.05 -14.69
N VAL A 110 -17.37 1.98 -13.80
CA VAL A 110 -17.05 3.41 -13.97
C VAL A 110 -15.55 3.62 -14.14
N GLU A 111 -14.75 2.99 -13.27
CA GLU A 111 -13.30 3.10 -13.32
C GLU A 111 -12.72 2.48 -14.61
N THR A 112 -13.26 1.36 -15.05
CA THR A 112 -12.88 0.73 -16.33
C THR A 112 -13.18 1.65 -17.51
N CYS A 113 -14.37 2.25 -17.55
CA CYS A 113 -14.75 3.20 -18.60
C CYS A 113 -13.87 4.45 -18.61
N ARG A 114 -13.50 4.96 -17.42
CA ARG A 114 -12.58 6.09 -17.29
C ARG A 114 -11.19 5.76 -17.84
N ARG A 115 -10.63 4.60 -17.48
CA ARG A 115 -9.33 4.12 -17.97
C ARG A 115 -9.32 3.93 -19.49
N GLN A 116 -10.38 3.36 -20.06
CA GLN A 116 -10.50 3.23 -21.53
C GLN A 116 -10.52 4.60 -22.22
N SER A 117 -11.27 5.56 -21.67
CA SER A 117 -11.34 6.92 -22.22
C SER A 117 -9.98 7.63 -22.20
N GLU A 118 -9.15 7.38 -21.18
CA GLU A 118 -7.79 7.91 -21.09
C GLU A 118 -6.82 7.22 -22.06
N ALA A 119 -6.97 5.90 -22.26
CA ALA A 119 -6.18 5.17 -23.23
C ALA A 119 -6.45 5.66 -24.67
N VAL A 120 -7.71 5.91 -25.02
CA VAL A 120 -8.09 6.48 -26.32
C VAL A 120 -7.45 7.87 -26.52
N LYS A 121 -7.45 8.72 -25.49
CA LYS A 121 -6.83 10.06 -25.55
C LYS A 121 -5.30 10.04 -25.68
N LYS A 122 -4.64 8.99 -25.20
CA LYS A 122 -3.17 8.83 -25.23
C LYS A 122 -2.65 8.16 -26.51
N SER A 123 -3.51 7.57 -27.34
CA SER A 123 -3.09 7.10 -28.66
C SER A 123 -2.70 8.30 -29.53
N PRO A 124 -1.51 8.35 -30.14
CA PRO A 124 -1.23 9.35 -31.14
C PRO A 124 -2.24 9.12 -32.27
N GLY A 125 -2.95 10.19 -32.67
CA GLY A 125 -3.83 10.12 -33.84
C GLY A 125 -3.06 9.64 -35.07
N PRO A 126 -3.76 9.07 -36.08
CA PRO A 126 -3.14 8.70 -37.35
C PRO A 126 -2.44 9.87 -38.03
#